data_AF-A0A382U5J2-F1
#
_entry.id   AF-A0A382U5J2-F1
#
_cell.length_a   1.000
_cell.length_b   1.000
_cell.length_c   1.000
_cell.angle_alpha   90.00
_cell.angle_beta   90.00
_cell.angle_gamma   90.00
#
_symmetry.space_group_name_H-M   'P 1'
#
loop_
_entity.id
_entity.type
_entity.pdbx_description
1 polymer ?
#
loop_
_entity_poly.entity_id
_entity_poly.type
_entity_poly.pdbx_seq_one_letter_code
_entity_poly.pdbx_strand_id
1 'polypeptide(L)'
;MILENQSNHVFESKVVVTSISFSKSTVLKKSLLKIFPNSIFNETGQRLSGEKLIQFINDADAAIVGIETIDESLLKHTSSLKIISKYGVGLDNIDQKSLKNRDIAQGWTGGVNQRSVSELTLGFMLGLCRNLFTAGFKLKNSVWDKDGGHQLSGKTVGIIGCGHIGSD
;
A
#
# COMPACT_ATOMS: atom_id res chain seq x y z
N MET A 1 -0.69 -20.26 -1.98
CA MET A 1 0.08 -21.01 -3.00
C MET A 1 1.47 -20.43 -3.02
N ILE A 2 2.36 -20.98 -2.20
CA ILE A 2 3.77 -20.59 -2.13
C ILE A 2 4.42 -21.28 -3.31
N LEU A 3 4.90 -20.52 -4.30
CA LEU A 3 5.67 -21.05 -5.42
C LEU A 3 7.07 -21.36 -4.91
N GLU A 4 7.27 -22.57 -4.41
CA GLU A 4 8.60 -23.15 -4.26
C GLU A 4 9.04 -23.80 -5.57
N ASN A 5 10.24 -23.42 -6.00
CA ASN A 5 11.06 -23.99 -7.08
C ASN A 5 10.47 -24.01 -8.49
N GLN A 6 10.98 -23.12 -9.35
CA GLN A 6 11.88 -23.50 -10.45
C GLN A 6 12.39 -22.27 -11.20
N SER A 7 13.65 -22.33 -11.64
CA SER A 7 14.40 -21.45 -12.55
C SER A 7 15.12 -20.21 -11.98
N ASN A 8 16.45 -20.23 -12.07
CA ASN A 8 17.33 -19.06 -12.09
C ASN A 8 17.12 -18.25 -13.40
N HIS A 9 15.87 -17.90 -13.73
CA HIS A 9 15.59 -17.02 -14.84
C HIS A 9 15.71 -15.58 -14.36
N VAL A 10 16.82 -14.96 -14.75
CA VAL A 10 16.98 -13.51 -14.72
C VAL A 10 16.17 -12.95 -15.88
N PHE A 11 15.17 -12.13 -15.58
CA PHE A 11 14.37 -11.46 -16.61
C PHE A 11 15.02 -10.12 -16.99
N GLU A 12 15.06 -9.82 -18.28
CA GLU A 12 15.56 -8.53 -18.79
C GLU A 12 14.52 -7.40 -18.66
N SER A 13 13.27 -7.74 -18.33
CA SER A 13 12.17 -6.79 -18.23
C SER A 13 12.46 -5.62 -17.29
N LYS A 14 12.12 -4.42 -17.73
CA LYS A 14 12.26 -3.20 -16.94
C LYS A 14 11.08 -3.06 -15.98
N VAL A 15 11.32 -3.28 -14.70
CA VAL A 15 10.31 -3.09 -13.64
C VAL A 15 10.54 -1.75 -12.94
N VAL A 16 9.53 -0.90 -12.89
CA VAL A 16 9.63 0.38 -12.16
C VAL A 16 8.82 0.33 -10.87
N VAL A 17 9.36 0.88 -9.79
CA VAL A 17 8.73 0.91 -8.47
C VAL A 17 8.47 2.36 -8.07
N THR A 18 7.21 2.78 -8.11
CA THR A 18 6.82 4.16 -7.76
C THR A 18 6.62 4.34 -6.26
N SER A 19 6.25 3.26 -5.57
CA SER A 19 5.95 3.23 -4.14
C SER A 19 7.16 3.60 -3.27
N ILE A 20 7.07 4.73 -2.57
CA ILE A 20 8.11 5.22 -1.64
C ILE A 20 8.42 4.16 -0.57
N SER A 21 7.39 3.55 0.02
CA SER A 21 7.57 2.58 1.10
C SER A 21 8.25 1.30 0.62
N PHE A 22 7.97 0.87 -0.62
CA PHE A 22 8.68 -0.25 -1.22
C PHE A 22 10.14 0.13 -1.47
N SER A 23 10.39 1.29 -2.10
CA SER A 23 11.74 1.79 -2.41
C SER A 23 12.62 2.00 -1.18
N LYS A 24 12.04 2.24 0.01
CA LYS A 24 12.79 2.31 1.27
C LYS A 24 13.18 0.94 1.84
N SER A 25 12.50 -0.13 1.45
CA SER A 25 12.75 -1.47 2.00
C SER A 25 13.92 -2.15 1.30
N THR A 26 15.06 -2.25 1.98
CA THR A 26 16.25 -2.95 1.46
C THR A 26 15.96 -4.42 1.12
N VAL A 27 15.09 -5.08 1.89
CA VAL A 27 14.71 -6.47 1.67
C VAL A 27 13.92 -6.63 0.38
N LEU A 28 12.93 -5.76 0.15
CA LEU A 28 12.10 -5.82 -1.06
C LEU A 28 12.89 -5.45 -2.31
N LYS A 29 13.74 -4.42 -2.25
CA LYS A 29 14.64 -4.07 -3.37
C LYS A 29 15.55 -5.22 -3.74
N LYS A 30 16.23 -5.83 -2.77
CA LYS A 30 17.13 -6.99 -3.00
C LYS A 30 16.37 -8.16 -3.61
N SER A 31 15.17 -8.44 -3.11
CA SER A 31 14.32 -9.53 -3.62
C SER A 31 13.90 -9.28 -5.06
N LEU A 32 13.50 -8.04 -5.40
CA LEU A 32 13.12 -7.67 -6.76
C LEU A 32 14.32 -7.70 -7.71
N LEU A 33 15.44 -7.08 -7.33
CA LEU A 33 16.65 -7.02 -8.15
C LEU A 33 17.27 -8.40 -8.43
N LYS A 34 17.06 -9.38 -7.54
CA LYS A 34 17.49 -10.77 -7.78
C LYS A 34 16.79 -11.40 -8.99
N ILE A 35 15.54 -11.00 -9.26
CA ILE A 35 14.69 -11.56 -10.33
C ILE A 35 14.71 -10.65 -11.57
N PHE A 36 14.65 -9.33 -11.34
CA PHE A 36 14.62 -8.27 -12.35
C PHE A 36 15.75 -7.25 -12.09
N PRO A 37 16.99 -7.51 -12.53
CA PRO A 37 18.14 -6.64 -12.25
C PRO A 37 18.00 -5.22 -12.82
N ASN A 38 17.22 -5.05 -13.88
CA ASN A 38 16.96 -3.76 -14.54
C ASN A 38 15.88 -2.92 -13.81
N SER A 39 15.54 -3.27 -12.57
CA SER A 39 14.50 -2.56 -11.82
C SER A 39 14.93 -1.15 -11.40
N ILE A 40 14.05 -0.17 -11.56
CA ILE A 40 14.26 1.22 -11.15
C ILE A 40 13.31 1.58 -10.01
N PHE A 41 13.82 2.28 -9.01
CA PHE A 41 13.05 2.63 -7.80
C PHE A 41 12.90 4.15 -7.70
N ASN A 42 11.74 4.59 -7.21
CA ASN A 42 11.54 5.98 -6.83
C ASN A 42 12.33 6.29 -5.55
N GLU A 43 13.52 6.88 -5.72
CA GLU A 43 14.40 7.29 -4.61
C GLU A 43 14.14 8.73 -4.12
N THR A 44 13.19 9.44 -4.71
CA THR A 44 12.96 10.87 -4.39
C THR A 44 12.37 11.09 -3.00
N GLY A 45 11.79 10.04 -2.39
CA GLY A 45 11.03 10.14 -1.15
C GLY A 45 9.69 10.87 -1.28
N GLN A 46 9.31 11.27 -2.49
CA GLN A 46 8.07 12.00 -2.79
C GLN A 46 7.16 11.18 -3.70
N ARG A 47 5.85 11.46 -3.62
CA ARG A 47 4.85 10.83 -4.48
C ARG A 47 5.03 11.37 -5.90
N LEU A 48 5.27 10.47 -6.85
CA LEU A 48 5.29 10.83 -8.26
C LEU A 48 3.85 11.12 -8.74
N SER A 49 3.69 12.15 -9.56
CA SER A 49 2.40 12.54 -10.15
C SER A 49 2.60 13.28 -11.47
N GLY A 50 1.54 13.34 -12.27
CA GLY A 50 1.54 14.03 -13.56
C GLY A 50 2.65 13.57 -14.49
N GLU A 51 3.33 14.52 -15.13
CA GLU A 51 4.40 14.25 -16.09
C GLU A 51 5.57 13.46 -15.50
N LYS A 52 5.93 13.70 -14.23
CA LYS A 52 7.02 12.96 -13.57
C LYS A 52 6.70 11.47 -13.46
N LEU A 53 5.44 11.15 -13.18
CA LEU A 53 4.99 9.76 -13.10
C LEU A 53 4.94 9.11 -14.49
N ILE A 54 4.46 9.85 -15.49
CA ILE A 54 4.44 9.39 -16.89
C ILE A 54 5.87 9.09 -17.35
N GLN A 55 6.82 10.02 -17.16
CA GLN A 55 8.23 9.83 -17.54
C GLN A 55 8.86 8.63 -16.82
N PHE A 56 8.47 8.37 -15.59
CA PHE A 56 9.01 7.26 -14.81
C PHE A 56 8.47 5.88 -15.27
N ILE A 57 7.28 5.82 -15.86
CA ILE A 57 6.62 4.56 -16.25
C ILE A 57 6.68 4.29 -17.77
N ASN A 58 6.75 5.32 -18.61
CA ASN A 58 6.55 5.24 -20.07
C ASN A 58 7.25 4.06 -20.76
N ASP A 59 8.52 3.80 -20.41
CA ASP A 59 9.36 2.78 -21.03
C ASP A 59 9.49 1.48 -20.19
N ALA A 60 8.66 1.30 -19.17
CA ALA A 60 8.65 0.12 -18.31
C ALA A 60 7.81 -1.02 -18.89
N ASP A 61 8.27 -2.27 -18.71
CA ASP A 61 7.46 -3.46 -18.97
C ASP A 61 6.44 -3.72 -17.86
N ALA A 62 6.79 -3.38 -16.62
CA ALA A 62 5.97 -3.61 -15.44
C ALA A 62 6.13 -2.48 -14.41
N ALA A 63 5.07 -2.20 -13.65
CA ALA A 63 5.11 -1.20 -12.58
C ALA A 63 4.61 -1.77 -11.25
N ILE A 64 5.36 -1.55 -10.17
CA ILE A 64 4.89 -1.74 -8.79
C ILE A 64 4.42 -0.38 -8.28
N VAL A 65 3.10 -0.21 -8.15
CA VAL A 65 2.45 1.07 -7.84
C VAL A 65 1.95 1.14 -6.41
N GLY A 66 2.18 2.29 -5.77
CA GLY A 66 1.70 2.60 -4.43
C GLY A 66 0.39 3.38 -4.50
N ILE A 67 0.45 4.63 -4.05
CA ILE A 67 -0.71 5.52 -3.93
C ILE A 67 -0.88 6.44 -5.15
N GLU A 68 -0.04 6.29 -6.17
CA GLU A 68 -0.09 7.09 -7.39
C GLU A 68 -1.39 6.88 -8.15
N THR A 69 -1.95 7.93 -8.75
CA THR A 69 -3.16 7.80 -9.59
C THR A 69 -2.76 7.19 -10.93
N ILE A 70 -3.33 6.03 -11.25
CA ILE A 70 -3.13 5.29 -12.49
C ILE A 70 -4.45 5.34 -13.27
N ASP A 71 -4.61 6.38 -14.08
CA ASP A 71 -5.81 6.61 -14.89
C ASP A 71 -5.49 6.56 -16.39
N GLU A 72 -6.51 6.67 -17.23
CA GLU A 72 -6.37 6.72 -18.69
C GLU A 72 -5.37 7.79 -19.17
N SER A 73 -5.31 8.94 -18.48
CA SER A 73 -4.44 10.05 -18.86
C SER A 73 -2.96 9.72 -18.74
N LEU A 74 -2.61 8.84 -17.79
CA LEU A 74 -1.28 8.26 -17.65
C LEU A 74 -1.10 7.07 -18.59
N LEU A 75 -2.05 6.14 -18.62
CA LEU A 75 -1.92 4.86 -19.32
C LEU A 75 -1.78 5.03 -20.84
N LYS A 76 -2.28 6.14 -21.41
CA LYS A 76 -2.06 6.48 -22.83
C LYS A 76 -0.60 6.73 -23.20
N HIS A 77 0.27 6.97 -22.22
CA HIS A 77 1.69 7.21 -22.41
C HIS A 77 2.56 6.03 -21.98
N THR A 78 2.01 4.83 -21.77
CA THR A 78 2.75 3.66 -21.28
C THR A 78 2.61 2.49 -22.25
N SER A 79 3.16 2.62 -23.46
CA SER A 79 2.94 1.65 -24.54
C SER A 79 3.59 0.29 -24.31
N SER A 80 4.63 0.22 -23.48
CA SER A 80 5.35 -1.02 -23.16
C SER A 80 4.81 -1.75 -21.94
N LEU A 81 3.93 -1.10 -21.17
CA LEU A 81 3.49 -1.58 -19.87
C LEU A 81 2.53 -2.76 -20.03
N LYS A 82 2.91 -3.92 -19.49
CA LYS A 82 2.15 -5.18 -19.60
C LYS A 82 1.43 -5.54 -18.31
N ILE A 83 1.97 -5.11 -17.16
CA ILE A 83 1.42 -5.44 -15.85
C ILE A 83 1.65 -4.33 -14.83
N ILE A 84 0.65 -4.10 -13.99
CA ILE A 84 0.75 -3.29 -12.79
C ILE A 84 0.52 -4.16 -11.57
N SER A 85 1.45 -4.13 -10.62
CA SER A 85 1.30 -4.75 -9.31
C SER A 85 1.01 -3.70 -8.26
N LYS A 86 -0.09 -3.84 -7.54
CA LYS A 86 -0.46 -2.91 -6.48
C LYS A 86 0.29 -3.26 -5.18
N TYR A 87 1.10 -2.32 -4.71
CA TYR A 87 1.63 -2.33 -3.35
C TYR A 87 0.61 -1.72 -2.39
N GLY A 88 -0.22 -2.57 -1.79
CA GLY A 88 -1.32 -2.20 -0.88
C GLY A 88 -2.66 -2.82 -1.31
N VAL A 89 -3.71 -2.59 -0.53
CA VAL A 89 -5.01 -3.25 -0.77
C VAL A 89 -6.08 -2.37 -1.43
N GLY A 90 -6.04 -1.04 -1.24
CA GLY A 90 -6.99 -0.13 -1.86
C GLY A 90 -6.77 -0.03 -3.38
N LEU A 91 -7.85 0.03 -4.15
CA LEU A 91 -7.81 0.07 -5.62
C LEU A 91 -8.39 1.37 -6.21
N ASP A 92 -8.80 2.30 -5.36
CA ASP A 92 -9.49 3.55 -5.73
C ASP A 92 -8.65 4.45 -6.64
N ASN A 93 -7.33 4.26 -6.62
CA ASN A 93 -6.37 5.02 -7.41
C ASN A 93 -6.02 4.37 -8.77
N ILE A 94 -6.67 3.26 -9.16
CA ILE A 94 -6.39 2.54 -10.40
C ILE A 94 -7.65 2.41 -11.25
N ASP A 95 -7.63 2.97 -12.46
CA ASP A 95 -8.69 2.79 -13.46
C ASP A 95 -8.60 1.39 -14.10
N GLN A 96 -9.31 0.45 -13.48
CA GLN A 96 -9.35 -0.94 -13.93
C GLN A 96 -9.96 -1.10 -15.33
N LYS A 97 -10.84 -0.19 -15.74
CA LYS A 97 -11.45 -0.23 -17.08
C LYS A 97 -10.40 0.11 -18.13
N SER A 98 -9.60 1.14 -17.90
CA SER A 98 -8.49 1.50 -18.77
C SER A 98 -7.41 0.42 -18.85
N LEU A 99 -7.06 -0.22 -17.72
CA LEU A 99 -6.14 -1.37 -17.74
C LEU A 99 -6.66 -2.48 -18.65
N LYS A 100 -7.94 -2.84 -18.50
CA LYS A 100 -8.58 -3.89 -19.30
C LYS A 100 -8.62 -3.55 -20.79
N ASN A 101 -8.96 -2.31 -21.15
CA ASN A 101 -9.04 -1.87 -22.55
C ASN A 101 -7.67 -1.87 -23.27
N ARG A 102 -6.58 -1.89 -22.49
CA ARG A 102 -5.20 -1.82 -22.98
C ARG A 102 -4.44 -3.14 -22.81
N ASP A 103 -5.14 -4.21 -22.42
CA ASP A 103 -4.56 -5.52 -22.11
C ASP A 103 -3.42 -5.48 -21.06
N ILE A 104 -3.53 -4.57 -20.10
CA ILE A 104 -2.58 -4.45 -18.98
C ILE A 104 -3.09 -5.28 -17.82
N ALA A 105 -2.33 -6.30 -17.42
CA ALA A 105 -2.67 -7.16 -16.30
C ALA A 105 -2.55 -6.42 -14.96
N GLN A 106 -3.32 -6.85 -13.96
CA GLN A 106 -3.26 -6.33 -12.60
C GLN A 106 -2.89 -7.43 -11.60
N GLY A 107 -1.74 -7.27 -10.94
CA GLY A 107 -1.36 -8.05 -9.76
C GLY A 107 -1.87 -7.38 -8.49
N TRP A 108 -2.70 -8.08 -7.72
CA TRP A 108 -3.23 -7.58 -6.46
C TRP A 108 -3.65 -8.73 -5.53
N THR A 109 -3.57 -8.52 -4.23
CA THR A 109 -4.06 -9.47 -3.22
C THR A 109 -4.74 -8.68 -2.11
N GLY A 110 -6.04 -8.90 -1.94
CA GLY A 110 -6.83 -8.30 -0.86
C GLY A 110 -6.47 -8.87 0.51
N GLY A 111 -6.78 -8.11 1.57
CA GLY A 111 -6.67 -8.59 2.96
C GLY A 111 -5.26 -8.69 3.53
N VAL A 112 -4.19 -8.44 2.75
CA VAL A 112 -2.80 -8.63 3.24
C VAL A 112 -2.41 -7.74 4.43
N ASN A 113 -3.14 -6.65 4.68
CA ASN A 113 -2.94 -5.77 5.83
C ASN A 113 -4.10 -5.81 6.84
N GLN A 114 -5.05 -6.76 6.72
CA GLN A 114 -6.28 -6.75 7.51
C GLN A 114 -6.01 -6.74 9.01
N ARG A 115 -5.12 -7.62 9.49
CA ARG A 115 -4.78 -7.75 10.91
C ARG A 115 -4.16 -6.47 11.47
N SER A 116 -3.24 -5.86 10.73
CA SER A 116 -2.63 -4.61 11.16
C SER A 116 -3.64 -3.48 11.29
N VAL A 117 -4.66 -3.44 10.43
CA VAL A 117 -5.71 -2.41 10.49
C VAL A 117 -6.74 -2.73 11.59
N SER A 118 -7.15 -3.98 11.77
CA SER A 118 -8.09 -4.37 12.83
C SER A 118 -7.50 -4.14 14.22
N GLU A 119 -6.23 -4.51 14.45
CA GLU A 119 -5.50 -4.23 15.69
C GLU A 119 -5.39 -2.73 15.96
N LEU A 120 -5.09 -1.93 14.94
CA LEU A 120 -5.02 -0.48 15.07
C LEU A 120 -6.38 0.12 15.42
N THR A 121 -7.45 -0.34 14.77
CA THR A 121 -8.83 0.08 15.07
C THR A 121 -9.20 -0.22 16.52
N LEU A 122 -8.93 -1.43 17.02
CA LEU A 122 -9.15 -1.79 18.43
C LEU A 122 -8.33 -0.93 19.38
N GLY A 123 -7.07 -0.66 19.03
CA GLY A 123 -6.19 0.25 19.77
C GLY A 123 -6.77 1.66 19.88
N PHE A 124 -7.29 2.22 18.79
CA PHE A 124 -7.98 3.51 18.80
C PHE A 124 -9.28 3.49 19.59
N MET A 125 -10.10 2.45 19.45
CA MET A 125 -11.35 2.32 20.20
C MET A 125 -11.09 2.35 21.71
N LEU A 126 -10.15 1.53 22.19
CA LEU A 126 -9.78 1.51 23.60
C LEU A 126 -9.10 2.81 24.05
N GLY A 127 -8.19 3.34 23.23
CA GLY A 127 -7.45 4.56 23.54
C GLY A 127 -8.37 5.78 23.66
N LEU A 128 -9.37 5.90 22.77
CA LEU A 128 -10.36 6.97 22.83
C LEU A 128 -11.32 6.78 24.00
N CYS A 129 -11.85 5.56 24.23
CA CYS A 129 -12.74 5.31 25.36
C CYS A 129 -12.07 5.61 26.71
N ARG A 130 -10.77 5.33 26.86
CA ARG A 130 -10.03 5.46 28.12
C ARG A 130 -9.23 6.76 28.25
N ASN A 131 -9.49 7.75 27.39
CA ASN A 131 -8.75 9.02 27.34
C ASN A 131 -7.23 8.84 27.25
N LEU A 132 -6.73 7.70 26.74
CA LEU A 132 -5.33 7.30 26.86
C LEU A 132 -4.38 8.30 26.19
N PHE A 133 -4.75 8.78 25.00
CA PHE A 133 -3.93 9.72 24.24
C PHE A 133 -3.79 11.07 24.95
N THR A 134 -4.91 11.63 25.43
CA THR A 134 -4.94 12.90 26.15
C THR A 134 -4.25 12.80 27.51
N ALA A 135 -4.55 11.75 28.27
CA ALA A 135 -3.92 11.50 29.57
C ALA A 135 -2.41 11.31 29.43
N GLY A 136 -1.96 10.56 28.42
CA GLY A 136 -0.53 10.39 28.11
C GLY A 136 0.16 11.70 27.75
N PHE A 137 -0.48 12.55 26.94
CA PHE A 137 0.06 13.87 26.58
C PHE A 137 0.16 14.80 27.81
N LYS A 138 -0.87 14.84 28.65
CA LYS A 138 -0.87 15.63 29.89
C LYS A 138 0.19 15.14 30.87
N LEU A 139 0.32 13.83 31.04
CA LEU A 139 1.31 13.23 31.94
C LEU A 139 2.75 13.56 31.51
N LYS A 140 3.03 13.60 30.21
CA LYS A 140 4.32 14.07 29.68
C LYS A 140 4.66 15.50 30.09
N ASN A 141 3.64 16.32 30.35
CA ASN A 141 3.77 17.70 30.86
C ASN A 141 3.62 17.77 32.39
N SER A 142 3.87 16.67 33.10
CA SER A 142 3.75 16.56 34.56
C SER A 142 2.34 16.84 35.12
N VAL A 143 1.31 16.77 34.27
CA VAL A 143 -0.09 16.89 34.68
C VAL A 143 -0.70 15.50 34.77
N TRP A 144 -0.95 15.04 36.00
CA TRP A 144 -1.65 13.77 36.22
C TRP A 144 -3.16 13.99 36.14
N ASP A 145 -3.73 13.69 34.97
CA ASP A 145 -5.16 13.61 34.78
C ASP A 145 -5.71 12.25 35.22
N LYS A 146 -6.69 12.24 36.13
CA LYS A 146 -7.31 11.03 36.68
C LYS A 146 -8.64 10.71 36.01
N ASP A 147 -9.07 11.49 35.02
CA ASP A 147 -10.24 11.17 34.21
C ASP A 147 -9.94 9.97 33.29
N GLY A 148 -10.24 8.77 33.78
CA GLY A 148 -9.98 7.50 33.11
C GLY A 148 -10.96 7.14 31.98
N GLY A 149 -11.85 8.06 31.61
CA GLY A 149 -12.85 7.89 30.56
C GLY A 149 -13.90 6.82 30.89
N HIS A 150 -14.33 6.10 29.86
CA HIS A 150 -15.39 5.10 29.93
C HIS A 150 -14.92 3.72 29.48
N GLN A 151 -15.54 2.68 30.02
CA GLN A 151 -15.31 1.31 29.55
C GLN A 151 -15.93 1.10 28.16
N LEU A 152 -15.23 0.35 27.31
CA LEU A 152 -15.79 -0.17 26.07
C LEU A 152 -16.77 -1.33 26.33
N SER A 153 -16.54 -2.08 27.42
CA SER A 153 -17.43 -3.16 27.87
C SER A 153 -18.85 -2.65 28.07
N GLY A 154 -19.83 -3.41 27.58
CA GLY A 154 -21.25 -3.03 27.63
C GLY A 154 -21.67 -1.96 26.62
N LYS A 155 -20.76 -1.46 25.77
CA LYS A 155 -21.12 -0.62 24.62
C LYS A 155 -21.51 -1.48 23.42
N THR A 156 -22.37 -0.92 22.57
CA THR A 156 -22.65 -1.47 21.24
C THR A 156 -21.65 -0.91 20.25
N VAL A 157 -20.94 -1.78 19.52
CA VAL A 157 -20.01 -1.40 18.46
C VAL A 157 -20.65 -1.70 17.11
N GLY A 158 -20.89 -0.66 16.32
CA GLY A 158 -21.35 -0.81 14.93
C GLY A 158 -20.16 -0.85 13.97
N ILE A 159 -20.12 -1.87 13.10
CA ILE A 159 -19.11 -2.00 12.05
C ILE A 159 -19.80 -1.71 10.71
N ILE A 160 -19.33 -0.67 10.02
CA ILE A 160 -19.82 -0.33 8.68
C ILE A 160 -18.84 -0.94 7.66
N GLY A 161 -19.25 -2.05 7.05
CA GLY A 161 -18.47 -2.80 6.07
C GLY A 161 -17.77 -4.01 6.68
N CYS A 162 -18.38 -5.19 6.55
CA CYS A 162 -17.84 -6.47 7.04
C CYS A 162 -16.97 -7.17 5.97
N GLY A 163 -16.01 -6.45 5.40
CA GLY A 163 -15.00 -7.01 4.49
C GLY A 163 -13.86 -7.68 5.24
N HIS A 164 -12.68 -7.79 4.61
CA HIS A 164 -11.46 -8.34 5.23
C HIS A 164 -11.14 -7.74 6.60
N ILE A 165 -11.21 -6.41 6.73
CA ILE A 165 -10.89 -5.70 7.98
C ILE A 165 -12.05 -5.79 8.98
N GLY A 166 -13.28 -5.55 8.53
CA GLY A 166 -14.43 -5.50 9.43
C GLY A 166 -14.80 -6.86 10.03
N SER A 167 -14.35 -7.95 9.44
CA SER A 167 -14.59 -9.32 9.94
C SER A 167 -13.40 -9.92 10.69
N ASP A 168 -12.23 -9.27 10.68
CA ASP A 168 -11.02 -9.71 11.39
C ASP A 168 -11.03 -9.31 12.87
#